data_AF-A0A968SBE2-F1
#
_entry.id   AF-A0A968SBE2-F1
#
_cell.length_a   1.000
_cell.length_b   1.000
_cell.length_c   1.000
_cell.angle_alpha   90.00
_cell.angle_beta   90.00
_cell.angle_gamma   90.00
#
_symmetry.space_group_name_H-M   'P 1'
#
loop_
_entity.id
_entity.type
_entity.pdbx_description
1 polymer ?
#
loop_
_entity_poly.entity_id
_entity_poly.type
_entity_poly.pdbx_seq_one_letter_code
_entity_poly.pdbx_strand_id
1 'polypeptide(L)'
;MIFTALLNERKSQNINKNLRIFGKMEENKLYELVRVSSQLLIAFSTSYINPMSSLLEIEKELRQIGFEGRIIFDLLLSNGLCSNRFMEAIVKENKIDKFSIKILKNAEPFILDRATEFYQTHEEFVYNSILLEEEIADLFKYKTDFQTVCSFV
;
A
#
# COMPACT_ATOMS: atom_id res chain seq x y z
N MET A 1 -7.80 -38.44 -32.59
CA MET A 1 -7.49 -37.00 -32.43
C MET A 1 -8.52 -36.21 -31.60
N ILE A 2 -9.65 -36.80 -31.17
CA ILE A 2 -10.73 -36.07 -30.47
C ILE A 2 -10.61 -36.15 -28.93
N PHE A 3 -10.09 -37.27 -28.40
CA PHE A 3 -9.93 -37.46 -26.94
C PHE A 3 -8.93 -36.50 -26.28
N THR A 4 -7.87 -36.12 -26.99
CA THR A 4 -6.84 -35.20 -26.48
C THR A 4 -7.35 -33.77 -26.35
N ALA A 5 -8.23 -33.32 -27.24
CA ALA A 5 -8.84 -31.99 -27.19
C ALA A 5 -9.81 -31.86 -26.00
N LEU A 6 -10.66 -32.87 -25.77
CA LEU A 6 -11.61 -32.90 -24.64
C LEU A 6 -10.92 -32.90 -23.27
N LEU A 7 -9.76 -33.56 -23.15
CA LEU A 7 -8.95 -33.54 -21.91
C LEU A 7 -8.31 -32.17 -21.66
N ASN A 8 -7.87 -31.47 -22.72
CA ASN A 8 -7.30 -30.13 -22.60
C ASN A 8 -8.37 -29.09 -22.25
N GLU A 9 -9.56 -29.17 -22.84
CA GLU A 9 -10.68 -28.29 -22.50
C GLU A 9 -11.15 -28.52 -21.05
N ARG A 10 -11.23 -29.79 -20.60
CA ARG A 10 -11.57 -30.09 -19.20
C ARG A 10 -10.51 -29.62 -18.22
N LYS A 11 -9.21 -29.76 -18.51
CA LYS A 11 -8.13 -29.20 -17.67
C LYS A 11 -8.17 -27.68 -17.63
N SER A 12 -8.33 -27.03 -18.79
CA SER A 12 -8.42 -25.56 -18.87
C SER A 12 -9.65 -25.02 -18.13
N GLN A 13 -10.81 -25.66 -18.25
CA GLN A 13 -12.02 -25.26 -17.51
C GLN A 13 -11.91 -25.52 -16.00
N ASN A 14 -11.17 -26.55 -15.57
CA ASN A 14 -10.96 -26.86 -14.15
C ASN A 14 -9.91 -25.93 -13.51
N ILE A 15 -8.88 -25.53 -14.26
CA ILE A 15 -7.94 -24.47 -13.85
C ILE A 15 -8.69 -23.14 -13.71
N ASN A 16 -9.54 -22.78 -14.68
CA ASN A 16 -10.34 -21.55 -14.63
C ASN A 16 -11.45 -21.57 -13.55
N LYS A 17 -11.98 -22.75 -13.20
CA LYS A 17 -12.94 -22.88 -12.08
C LYS A 17 -12.27 -22.82 -10.72
N ASN A 18 -11.07 -23.37 -10.55
CA ASN A 18 -10.31 -23.24 -9.29
C ASN A 18 -9.77 -21.82 -9.09
N LEU A 19 -9.46 -21.08 -10.17
CA LEU A 19 -9.06 -19.67 -10.09
C LEU A 19 -10.21 -18.73 -9.62
N ARG A 20 -11.47 -19.18 -9.70
CA ARG A 20 -12.65 -18.40 -9.27
C ARG A 20 -13.07 -18.66 -7.82
N ILE A 21 -12.44 -19.60 -7.10
CA ILE A 21 -12.86 -20.04 -5.75
C ILE A 21 -11.85 -19.64 -4.65
N PHE A 22 -10.65 -19.19 -5.00
CA PHE A 22 -9.72 -18.55 -4.06
C PHE A 22 -9.82 -17.03 -4.17
N GLY A 23 -10.57 -16.43 -3.26
CA GLY A 23 -10.71 -14.98 -3.17
C GLY A 23 -12.03 -14.50 -3.75
N LYS A 24 -12.99 -14.27 -2.85
CA LYS A 24 -13.84 -13.10 -2.94
C LYS A 24 -12.89 -11.92 -3.20
N MET A 25 -12.75 -11.48 -4.46
CA MET A 25 -11.96 -10.30 -4.79
C MET A 25 -12.69 -9.11 -4.17
N GLU A 26 -12.43 -8.85 -2.89
CA GLU A 26 -12.28 -7.45 -2.48
C GLU A 26 -11.32 -6.86 -3.51
N GLU A 27 -11.75 -5.82 -4.22
CA GLU A 27 -10.82 -5.03 -5.04
C GLU A 27 -9.58 -4.79 -4.19
N ASN A 28 -8.41 -5.26 -4.64
CA ASN A 28 -7.16 -4.95 -3.96
C ASN A 28 -7.02 -3.44 -3.98
N LYS A 29 -7.41 -2.79 -2.88
CA LYS A 29 -7.25 -1.35 -2.71
C LYS A 29 -5.79 -1.05 -2.92
N LEU A 30 -5.50 0.01 -3.69
CA LEU A 30 -4.14 0.44 -4.01
C LEU A 30 -3.44 1.11 -2.82
N TYR A 31 -4.15 1.27 -1.71
CA TYR A 31 -3.69 1.94 -0.52
C TYR A 31 -4.31 1.39 0.75
N GLU A 32 -3.65 1.67 1.88
CA GLU A 32 -4.21 1.59 3.21
C GLU A 32 -4.10 2.94 3.92
N LEU A 33 -5.20 3.42 4.53
CA LEU A 33 -5.22 4.66 5.30
C LEU A 33 -4.92 4.39 6.77
N VAL A 34 -3.76 4.87 7.23
CA VAL A 34 -3.33 4.76 8.62
C VAL A 34 -3.36 6.13 9.28
N ARG A 35 -4.09 6.23 10.39
CA ARG A 35 -4.17 7.46 11.20
C ARG A 35 -2.97 7.56 12.12
N VAL A 36 -2.19 8.62 11.96
CA VAL A 36 -1.02 8.90 12.81
C VAL A 36 -1.39 9.87 13.94
N SER A 37 -2.27 10.84 13.68
CA SER A 37 -2.78 11.77 14.70
C SER A 37 -4.21 12.24 14.38
N SER A 38 -4.76 13.16 15.17
CA SER A 38 -6.05 13.78 14.85
C SER A 38 -6.04 14.54 13.53
N GLN A 39 -4.87 15.06 13.10
CA GLN A 39 -4.72 15.92 11.92
C GLN A 39 -3.77 15.33 10.85
N LEU A 40 -3.37 14.06 10.99
CA LEU A 40 -2.45 13.42 10.04
C LEU A 40 -2.90 11.98 9.71
N LEU A 41 -3.09 11.73 8.42
CA LEU A 41 -3.23 10.41 7.82
C LEU A 41 -2.05 10.11 6.90
N ILE A 42 -1.69 8.83 6.81
CA ILE A 42 -0.80 8.33 5.77
C ILE A 42 -1.59 7.33 4.91
N ALA A 43 -1.53 7.51 3.59
CA ALA A 43 -1.97 6.54 2.60
C ALA A 43 -0.74 5.74 2.14
N PHE A 44 -0.56 4.53 2.68
CA PHE A 44 0.52 3.64 2.26
C PHE A 44 0.13 2.92 0.98
N SER A 45 1.01 2.89 -0.02
CA SER A 45 0.81 2.06 -1.20
C SER A 45 0.81 0.58 -0.82
N THR A 46 -0.10 -0.20 -1.40
CA THR A 46 -0.19 -1.67 -1.23
C THR A 46 0.15 -2.42 -2.53
N SER A 47 0.47 -1.68 -3.59
CA SER A 47 0.85 -2.22 -4.90
C SER A 47 1.81 -1.28 -5.63
N TYR A 48 2.40 -1.75 -6.72
CA TYR A 48 3.21 -0.92 -7.63
C TYR A 48 2.39 0.14 -8.40
N ILE A 49 1.05 0.08 -8.36
CA ILE A 49 0.19 1.10 -8.95
C ILE A 49 0.06 2.25 -7.96
N ASN A 50 0.32 3.48 -8.43
CA ASN A 50 0.34 4.67 -7.59
C ASN A 50 -1.04 4.90 -6.90
N PRO A 51 -1.10 5.00 -5.56
CA PRO A 51 -2.34 5.19 -4.79
C PRO A 51 -3.07 6.50 -5.10
N MET A 52 -2.40 7.50 -5.67
CA MET A 52 -3.03 8.73 -6.14
C MET A 52 -3.95 8.52 -7.36
N SER A 53 -3.94 7.35 -7.99
CA SER A 53 -4.97 6.99 -8.98
C SER A 53 -6.34 6.74 -8.33
N SER A 54 -6.39 6.50 -7.01
CA SER A 54 -7.61 6.27 -6.23
C SER A 54 -8.05 7.47 -5.40
N LEU A 55 -7.75 8.70 -5.84
CA LEU A 55 -8.10 9.92 -5.07
C LEU A 55 -9.59 10.03 -4.76
N LEU A 56 -10.48 9.62 -5.68
CA LEU A 56 -11.93 9.68 -5.47
C LEU A 56 -12.38 8.70 -4.38
N GLU A 57 -11.78 7.51 -4.33
CA GLU A 57 -12.02 6.50 -3.31
C GLU A 57 -11.50 6.98 -1.95
N ILE A 58 -10.29 7.54 -1.92
CA ILE A 58 -9.70 8.11 -0.70
C ILE A 58 -10.60 9.22 -0.16
N GLU A 59 -11.05 10.16 -1.00
CA GLU A 59 -11.96 11.23 -0.58
C GLU A 59 -13.30 10.71 -0.04
N LYS A 60 -13.82 9.59 -0.56
CA LYS A 60 -15.02 8.94 0.00
C LYS A 60 -14.75 8.43 1.42
N GLU A 61 -13.61 7.78 1.65
CA GLU A 61 -13.23 7.27 2.97
C GLU A 61 -12.97 8.42 3.96
N LEU A 62 -12.24 9.46 3.53
CA LEU A 62 -11.99 10.67 4.33
C LEU A 62 -13.30 11.33 4.79
N ARG A 63 -14.32 11.36 3.92
CA ARG A 63 -15.65 11.88 4.24
C ARG A 63 -16.41 11.01 5.24
N GLN A 64 -16.31 9.69 5.11
CA GLN A 64 -16.96 8.77 6.04
C GLN A 64 -16.43 8.93 7.46
N ILE A 65 -15.14 9.25 7.61
CA ILE A 65 -14.49 9.45 8.91
C ILE A 65 -14.43 10.93 9.34
N GLY A 66 -15.00 11.85 8.55
CA GLY A 66 -15.00 13.30 8.83
C GLY A 66 -13.60 13.88 9.02
N PHE A 67 -12.61 13.42 8.24
CA PHE A 67 -11.23 13.85 8.43
C PHE A 67 -10.94 15.22 7.80
N GLU A 68 -10.24 16.05 8.57
CA GLU A 68 -9.71 17.34 8.17
C GLU A 68 -8.26 17.42 8.65
N GLY A 69 -7.35 17.96 7.82
CA GLY A 69 -5.93 18.04 8.19
C GLY A 69 -4.99 17.74 7.02
N ARG A 70 -3.91 17.02 7.30
CA ARG A 70 -2.87 16.68 6.33
C ARG A 70 -2.94 15.19 5.99
N ILE A 71 -2.81 14.87 4.71
CA ILE A 71 -2.63 13.50 4.23
C ILE A 71 -1.27 13.39 3.55
N ILE A 72 -0.55 12.31 3.84
CA ILE A 72 0.72 11.97 3.19
C ILE A 72 0.49 10.69 2.39
N PHE A 73 0.91 10.67 1.15
CA PHE A 73 0.98 9.48 0.31
C PHE A 73 2.40 8.93 0.37
N ASP A 74 2.55 7.70 0.84
CA ASP A 74 3.81 6.96 0.71
C ASP A 74 3.74 6.12 -0.56
N LEU A 75 4.53 6.52 -1.56
CA LEU A 75 4.59 5.92 -2.88
C LEU A 75 5.75 4.91 -3.00
N LEU A 76 6.26 4.37 -1.89
CA LEU A 76 7.42 3.46 -1.88
C LEU A 76 7.30 2.37 -2.94
N LEU A 77 6.14 1.70 -3.05
CA LEU A 77 6.02 0.52 -3.91
C LEU A 77 5.93 0.87 -5.40
N SER A 78 5.60 2.13 -5.75
CA SER A 78 5.50 2.59 -7.14
C SER A 78 6.69 3.47 -7.58
N ASN A 79 7.34 4.17 -6.64
CA ASN A 79 8.40 5.14 -6.92
C ASN A 79 9.75 4.75 -6.28
N GLY A 80 9.80 3.69 -5.47
CA GLY A 80 10.99 3.29 -4.74
C GLY A 80 11.45 4.34 -3.74
N LEU A 81 12.77 4.40 -3.51
CA LEU A 81 13.40 5.39 -2.63
C LEU A 81 13.66 6.75 -3.30
N CYS A 82 12.98 7.04 -4.41
CA CYS A 82 13.15 8.31 -5.12
C CYS A 82 12.71 9.52 -4.28
N SER A 83 13.23 10.70 -4.61
CA SER A 83 12.94 11.96 -3.88
C SER A 83 11.47 12.37 -3.91
N ASN A 84 10.66 11.77 -4.80
CA ASN A 84 9.21 11.92 -4.90
C ASN A 84 8.45 10.72 -4.30
N ARG A 85 9.06 9.95 -3.39
CA ARG A 85 8.40 8.86 -2.65
C ARG A 85 7.23 9.39 -1.82
N PHE A 86 7.43 10.50 -1.10
CA PHE A 86 6.39 11.08 -0.28
C PHE A 86 5.76 12.27 -0.99
N MET A 87 4.44 12.26 -1.04
CA MET A 87 3.64 13.42 -1.44
C MET A 87 2.73 13.82 -0.30
N GLU A 88 2.51 15.12 -0.11
CA GLU A 88 1.57 15.62 0.90
C GLU A 88 0.50 16.48 0.27
N ALA A 89 -0.68 16.47 0.89
CA ALA A 89 -1.80 17.32 0.55
C ALA A 89 -2.59 17.71 1.80
N ILE A 90 -3.37 18.78 1.66
CA ILE A 90 -4.31 19.25 2.68
C ILE A 90 -5.70 18.69 2.36
N VAL A 91 -6.36 18.19 3.40
CA VAL A 91 -7.77 17.79 3.36
C VAL A 91 -8.58 18.92 3.99
N LYS A 92 -9.52 19.46 3.21
CA LYS A 92 -10.48 20.49 3.60
C LYS A 92 -11.87 20.13 3.09
N GLU A 93 -12.87 20.28 3.94
CA GLU A 93 -14.28 19.99 3.60
C GLU A 93 -14.45 18.55 3.08
N ASN A 94 -13.74 17.60 3.71
CA ASN A 94 -13.67 16.19 3.33
C ASN A 94 -13.19 15.93 1.89
N LYS A 95 -12.39 16.84 1.33
CA LYS A 95 -11.78 16.70 -0.01
C LYS A 95 -10.30 16.99 0.05
N ILE A 96 -9.56 16.37 -0.85
CA ILE A 96 -8.14 16.67 -1.02
C ILE A 96 -8.04 17.94 -1.86
N ASP A 97 -7.43 18.98 -1.31
CA ASP A 97 -7.09 20.17 -2.06
C ASP A 97 -5.98 19.85 -3.07
N LYS A 98 -6.37 19.65 -4.33
CA LYS A 98 -5.44 19.28 -5.41
C LYS A 98 -4.33 20.30 -5.63
N PHE A 99 -4.56 21.57 -5.30
CA PHE A 99 -3.54 22.63 -5.43
C PHE A 99 -2.50 22.60 -4.31
N SER A 100 -2.81 21.91 -3.21
CA SER A 100 -1.89 21.72 -2.09
C SER A 100 -0.95 20.52 -2.26
N ILE A 101 -1.20 19.67 -3.27
CA ILE A 101 -0.41 18.48 -3.55
C ILE A 101 1.02 18.89 -3.91
N LYS A 102 2.00 18.37 -3.17
CA LYS A 102 3.42 18.60 -3.44
C LYS A 102 4.28 17.46 -2.91
N ILE A 103 5.51 17.38 -3.41
CA ILE A 103 6.52 16.43 -2.90
C ILE A 103 6.92 16.85 -1.49
N LEU A 104 6.86 15.91 -0.54
CA LEU A 104 7.41 16.06 0.80
C LEU A 104 8.89 15.66 0.79
N LYS A 105 9.76 16.65 0.54
CA LYS A 105 11.21 16.42 0.35
C LYS A 105 11.91 15.82 1.57
N ASN A 106 11.48 16.21 2.78
CA ASN A 106 12.06 15.76 4.04
C ASN A 106 10.94 15.25 4.94
N ALA A 107 10.67 13.94 4.87
CA ALA A 107 9.72 13.32 5.78
C ALA A 107 10.27 13.35 7.22
N GLU A 108 9.41 13.68 8.18
CA GLU A 108 9.73 13.66 9.60
C GLU A 108 10.09 12.23 10.05
N PRO A 109 11.03 12.01 11.00
CA PRO A 109 11.47 10.68 11.38
C PRO A 109 10.33 9.71 11.73
N PHE A 110 9.31 10.17 12.45
CA PHE A 110 8.17 9.33 12.81
C PHE A 110 7.36 8.86 11.59
N ILE A 111 7.36 9.57 10.47
CA ILE A 111 6.71 9.14 9.23
C ILE A 111 7.49 7.97 8.63
N LEU A 112 8.82 8.05 8.66
CA LEU A 112 9.71 6.98 8.21
C LEU A 112 9.56 5.74 9.09
N ASP A 113 9.46 5.92 10.41
CA ASP A 113 9.23 4.83 11.36
C ASP A 113 7.90 4.13 11.10
N ARG A 114 6.81 4.91 10.94
CA ARG A 114 5.48 4.37 10.62
C ARG A 114 5.46 3.65 9.28
N ALA A 115 6.15 4.18 8.27
CA ALA A 115 6.27 3.53 6.97
C ALA A 115 7.04 2.20 7.08
N THR A 116 8.15 2.21 7.80
CA THR A 116 8.96 1.00 8.02
C THR A 116 8.14 -0.07 8.74
N GLU A 117 7.46 0.29 9.81
CA GLU A 117 6.55 -0.59 10.55
C GLU A 117 5.44 -1.17 9.65
N PHE A 118 4.81 -0.33 8.82
CA PHE A 118 3.77 -0.76 7.88
C PHE A 118 4.30 -1.80 6.89
N TYR A 119 5.39 -1.52 6.19
CA TYR A 119 5.92 -2.44 5.19
C TYR A 119 6.59 -3.68 5.79
N GLN A 120 7.11 -3.59 7.02
CA GLN A 120 7.63 -4.74 7.75
C GLN A 120 6.54 -5.73 8.17
N THR A 121 5.32 -5.24 8.39
CA THR A 121 4.15 -6.06 8.75
C THR A 121 3.39 -6.58 7.52
N HIS A 122 3.62 -5.99 6.34
CA HIS A 122 3.00 -6.36 5.07
C HIS A 122 4.05 -6.70 3.99
N GLU A 123 4.87 -7.72 4.26
CA GLU A 123 5.99 -8.09 3.39
C GLU A 123 5.54 -8.42 1.97
N GLU A 124 4.34 -8.98 1.81
CA GLU A 124 3.75 -9.36 0.53
C GLU A 124 3.61 -8.17 -0.43
N PHE A 125 3.41 -6.95 0.07
CA PHE A 125 3.36 -5.77 -0.78
C PHE A 125 4.75 -5.36 -1.25
N VAL A 126 5.75 -5.50 -0.39
CA VAL A 126 7.15 -5.15 -0.66
C VAL A 126 7.74 -6.06 -1.74
N TYR A 127 7.53 -7.37 -1.62
CA TYR A 127 8.04 -8.34 -2.60
C TYR A 127 7.34 -8.26 -3.98
N ASN A 128 6.18 -7.61 -4.06
CA ASN A 128 5.45 -7.37 -5.31
C ASN A 128 5.57 -5.92 -5.82
N SER A 129 6.69 -5.25 -5.52
CA SER A 129 6.94 -3.84 -5.84
C SER A 129 8.04 -3.65 -6.89
N ILE A 130 8.40 -2.39 -7.15
CA ILE A 130 9.54 -2.03 -8.02
C ILE A 130 10.89 -2.00 -7.30
N LEU A 131 10.92 -2.27 -5.99
CA LEU A 131 12.14 -2.18 -5.17
C LEU A 131 13.17 -3.23 -5.57
N LEU A 132 14.45 -2.84 -5.49
CA LEU A 132 15.58 -3.73 -5.69
C LEU A 132 15.79 -4.64 -4.47
N GLU A 133 16.41 -5.81 -4.67
CA GLU A 133 16.68 -6.77 -3.59
C GLU A 133 17.46 -6.14 -2.41
N GLU A 134 18.40 -5.24 -2.70
CA GLU A 134 19.15 -4.48 -1.69
C GLU A 134 18.26 -3.52 -0.87
N GLU A 135 17.32 -2.83 -1.52
CA GLU A 135 16.38 -1.92 -0.85
C GLU A 135 15.40 -2.70 0.03
N ILE A 136 14.96 -3.86 -0.45
CA ILE A 136 14.14 -4.81 0.30
C ILE A 136 14.92 -5.30 1.53
N ALA A 137 16.17 -5.73 1.35
CA ALA A 137 17.02 -6.19 2.44
C ALA A 137 17.23 -5.11 3.51
N ASP A 138 17.48 -3.86 3.10
CA ASP A 138 17.64 -2.72 4.01
C ASP A 138 16.36 -2.43 4.81
N LEU A 139 15.19 -2.54 4.18
CA LEU A 139 13.89 -2.35 4.83
C LEU A 139 13.64 -3.39 5.94
N PHE A 140 14.09 -4.64 5.74
CA PHE A 140 13.87 -5.73 6.69
C PHE A 140 15.02 -5.96 7.69
N LYS A 141 16.15 -5.26 7.53
CA LYS A 141 17.36 -5.46 8.32
C LYS A 141 17.16 -5.38 9.84
N TYR A 142 16.26 -4.51 10.30
CA TYR A 142 16.01 -4.25 11.74
C TYR A 142 14.77 -4.95 12.29
N LYS A 143 14.08 -5.79 11.49
CA LYS A 143 12.88 -6.51 11.92
C LYS A 143 13.13 -7.41 13.14
N THR A 144 14.37 -7.87 13.30
CA THR A 144 14.80 -8.84 14.32
C THR A 144 14.82 -8.28 15.76
N ASP A 145 14.91 -6.96 15.95
CA ASP A 145 15.05 -6.37 17.30
C ASP A 145 13.72 -6.15 18.01
N PHE A 146 12.61 -5.96 17.28
CA PHE A 146 11.29 -5.71 17.88
C PHE A 146 10.57 -6.97 18.39
N GLN A 147 10.74 -8.12 17.74
CA GLN A 147 10.14 -9.38 18.22
C GLN A 147 10.74 -9.88 19.54
N THR A 148 11.99 -9.52 19.83
CA THR A 148 12.64 -9.89 21.09
C THR A 148 12.05 -9.15 22.30
N VAL A 149 11.45 -7.96 22.10
CA VAL A 149 10.91 -7.15 23.22
C VAL A 149 9.50 -7.59 23.62
N CYS A 150 8.66 -8.05 22.68
CA CYS A 150 7.31 -8.53 22.98
C CYS A 150 7.26 -9.94 23.58
N SER A 151 8.38 -10.66 23.64
CA SER A 151 8.46 -12.01 24.21
C SER A 151 8.67 -12.02 25.74
N PHE A 152 8.73 -10.84 26.38
CA PHE A 152 9.03 -10.69 27.81
C PHE A 152 7.95 -9.94 28.62
N VAL A 153 6.69 -9.92 28.15
CA VAL A 153 5.55 -9.45 28.95
C VAL A 153 4.56 -10.58 29.19
#